data_AF-A0A176QDT7-F1
#
_entry.id   AF-A0A176QDT7-F1
#
_cell.length_a   1.000
_cell.length_b   1.000
_cell.length_c   1.000
_cell.angle_alpha   90.00
_cell.angle_beta   90.00
_cell.angle_gamma   90.00
#
_symmetry.space_group_name_H-M   'P 1'
#
loop_
_entity.id
_entity.type
_entity.pdbx_description
1 polymer ?
#
loop_
_entity_poly.entity_id
_entity_poly.type
_entity_poly.pdbx_seq_one_letter_code
_entity_poly.pdbx_strand_id
1 'polypeptide(L)'
;MGIGTIVIIGAGVFFTLMYAAAAVVRGMTGMWAGVPVVVVGVALVWQARRRWTGARGERGGGGGLMLLGCLFIFGSLWAAVMTNDAIS
;
A
#
# COMPACT_ATOMS: atom_id res chain seq x y z
N MET A 1 -17.28 3.85 8.87
CA MET A 1 -16.09 3.31 8.17
C MET A 1 -15.47 2.27 9.11
N GLY A 2 -15.06 1.08 8.65
CA GLY A 2 -14.34 0.14 9.52
C GLY A 2 -12.99 0.72 9.92
N ILE A 3 -12.67 0.76 11.22
CA ILE A 3 -11.45 1.38 11.77
C ILE A 3 -10.20 0.81 11.07
N GLY A 4 -10.16 -0.51 10.80
CA GLY A 4 -9.04 -1.15 10.11
C GLY A 4 -8.75 -0.63 8.71
N THR A 5 -9.77 -0.29 7.92
CA THR A 5 -9.57 0.27 6.56
C THR A 5 -8.94 1.66 6.63
N ILE A 6 -9.35 2.49 7.59
CA ILE A 6 -8.79 3.82 7.78
C ILE A 6 -7.32 3.72 8.17
N VAL A 7 -6.99 2.80 9.09
CA VAL A 7 -5.61 2.57 9.54
C VAL A 7 -4.73 2.13 8.36
N ILE A 8 -5.19 1.21 7.52
CA ILE A 8 -4.39 0.72 6.38
C ILE A 8 -4.18 1.81 5.32
N ILE A 9 -5.22 2.60 5.00
CA ILE A 9 -5.08 3.71 4.06
C ILE A 9 -4.13 4.77 4.63
N GLY A 10 -4.25 5.08 5.93
CA GLY A 10 -3.36 5.99 6.64
C GLY A 10 -1.90 5.52 6.60
N ALA A 11 -1.65 4.22 6.81
CA ALA A 11 -0.33 3.63 6.69
C ALA A 11 0.22 3.78 5.26
N GLY A 12 -0.59 3.53 4.23
CA GLY A 12 -0.19 3.74 2.84
C GLY A 12 0.20 5.19 2.55
N VAL A 13 -0.60 6.16 3.00
CA VAL A 13 -0.26 7.59 2.86
C VAL A 13 1.05 7.92 3.59
N PHE A 14 1.22 7.41 4.82
CA PHE A 14 2.45 7.60 5.59
C PHE A 14 3.69 7.04 4.88
N PHE A 15 3.62 5.82 4.34
CA PHE A 15 4.71 5.23 3.57
C PHE A 15 5.02 6.03 2.31
N THR A 16 3.99 6.51 1.60
CA THR A 16 4.17 7.36 0.41
C THR A 16 4.91 8.65 0.76
N LEU A 17 4.55 9.30 1.86
CA LEU A 17 5.23 10.51 2.34
C LEU A 17 6.68 10.21 2.77
N MET A 18 6.92 9.08 3.43
CA MET A 18 8.27 8.65 3.81
C MET A 18 9.15 8.41 2.58
N TYR A 19 8.64 7.76 1.53
CA TYR A 19 9.39 7.56 0.29
C TYR A 19 9.67 8.86 -0.45
N ALA A 20 8.69 9.76 -0.54
CA ALA A 20 8.88 11.08 -1.14
C ALA A 20 9.93 11.89 -0.36
N ALA A 21 9.86 11.88 0.97
CA ALA A 21 10.86 12.53 1.81
C ALA A 21 12.25 11.89 1.63
N ALA A 22 12.37 10.57 1.59
CA ALA A 22 13.64 9.88 1.36
C ALA A 22 14.23 10.23 -0.02
N ALA A 23 13.41 10.28 -1.06
CA ALA A 23 13.86 10.65 -2.40
C ALA A 23 14.34 12.11 -2.48
N VAL A 24 13.63 13.05 -1.86
CA VAL A 24 13.96 14.49 -1.92
C VAL A 24 15.09 14.86 -0.97
N VAL A 25 15.07 14.36 0.27
CA VAL A 25 16.04 14.74 1.31
C VAL A 25 17.35 13.98 1.17
N ARG A 26 17.31 12.71 0.74
CA ARG A 26 18.51 11.85 0.64
C ARG A 26 18.96 11.58 -0.79
N GLY A 27 18.29 12.14 -1.80
CA GLY A 27 18.61 11.92 -3.22
C GLY A 27 18.34 10.47 -3.69
N MET A 28 17.59 9.69 -2.92
CA MET A 28 17.32 8.27 -3.18
C MET A 28 16.18 8.11 -4.19
N THR A 29 16.45 8.38 -5.46
CA THR A 29 15.43 8.41 -6.53
C THR A 29 14.73 7.06 -6.71
N GLY A 30 15.36 5.93 -6.39
CA GLY A 30 14.74 4.61 -6.43
C GLY A 30 13.59 4.42 -5.44
N MET A 31 13.47 5.27 -4.42
CA MET A 31 12.35 5.24 -3.47
C MET A 31 11.00 5.55 -4.12
N TRP A 32 10.99 6.23 -5.27
CA TRP A 32 9.78 6.47 -6.05
C TRP A 32 9.10 5.19 -6.55
N ALA A 33 9.84 4.09 -6.69
CA ALA A 33 9.26 2.80 -7.07
C ALA A 33 8.33 2.21 -6.00
N GLY A 34 8.47 2.60 -4.73
CA GLY A 34 7.56 2.18 -3.66
C GLY A 34 6.16 2.80 -3.78
N VAL A 35 6.06 4.03 -4.30
CA VAL A 35 4.80 4.78 -4.42
C VAL A 35 3.72 4.05 -5.23
N PRO A 36 3.96 3.57 -6.47
CA PRO A 36 2.94 2.85 -7.23
C PRO A 36 2.51 1.55 -6.54
N VAL A 37 3.42 0.86 -5.85
CA VAL A 37 3.11 -0.38 -5.12
C VAL A 37 2.15 -0.11 -3.96
N VAL A 38 2.37 0.99 -3.21
CA VAL A 38 1.44 1.44 -2.17
C VAL A 38 0.08 1.80 -2.74
N VAL A 39 0.04 2.53 -3.86
CA VAL A 39 -1.22 2.94 -4.51
C VAL A 39 -2.06 1.72 -4.92
N VAL A 40 -1.42 0.70 -5.49
CA VAL A 40 -2.07 -0.58 -5.81
C VAL A 40 -2.61 -1.25 -4.54
N GLY A 41 -1.81 -1.32 -3.48
CA GLY A 41 -2.23 -1.89 -2.21
C GLY A 41 -3.45 -1.17 -1.60
N VAL A 42 -3.45 0.16 -1.60
CA VAL A 42 -4.57 0.99 -1.13
C VAL A 42 -5.82 0.77 -1.99
N ALA A 43 -5.68 0.68 -3.32
CA ALA A 43 -6.79 0.41 -4.23
C ALA A 43 -7.42 -0.97 -3.97
N LEU A 44 -6.61 -2.00 -3.73
CA LEU A 44 -7.07 -3.35 -3.39
C LEU A 44 -7.83 -3.37 -2.06
N VAL A 45 -7.32 -2.68 -1.03
CA VAL A 45 -8.02 -2.55 0.27
C VAL A 45 -9.34 -1.79 0.12
N TRP A 46 -9.36 -0.74 -0.69
CA TRP A 46 -10.57 0.02 -0.99
C TRP A 46 -11.62 -0.83 -1.73
N GLN A 47 -11.19 -1.62 -2.71
CA GLN A 47 -12.06 -2.52 -3.47
C GLN A 47 -12.58 -3.67 -2.60
N ALA A 48 -11.73 -4.25 -1.76
CA ALA A 48 -12.11 -5.25 -0.76
C ALA A 48 -13.24 -4.70 0.13
N ARG A 49 -13.06 -3.49 0.64
CA ARG A 49 -14.07 -2.81 1.46
C ARG A 49 -15.39 -2.61 0.71
N ARG A 50 -15.35 -2.13 -0.54
CA ARG A 50 -16.57 -1.96 -1.35
C ARG A 50 -17.35 -3.26 -1.48
N ARG A 51 -16.64 -4.38 -1.74
CA ARG A 51 -17.25 -5.72 -1.79
C ARG A 51 -17.86 -6.13 -0.45
N TRP A 52 -17.18 -5.88 0.67
CA TRP A 52 -17.70 -6.15 2.01
C TRP A 52 -18.94 -5.33 2.38
N THR A 53 -18.99 -4.04 2.02
CA THR A 53 -20.17 -3.19 2.30
C THR A 53 -21.34 -3.43 1.35
N GLY A 54 -21.07 -3.87 0.11
CA GLY A 54 -22.10 -4.17 -0.88
C GLY A 54 -22.67 -5.59 -0.79
N ALA A 55 -21.88 -6.57 -0.34
CA ALA A 55 -22.28 -7.96 -0.18
C ALA A 55 -22.27 -8.33 1.31
N ARG A 56 -23.43 -8.18 1.96
CA ARG A 56 -23.65 -8.54 3.38
C ARG A 56 -23.59 -10.06 3.65
N GLY A 57 -22.88 -10.86 2.85
CA GLY A 57 -23.09 -12.32 2.83
C GLY A 57 -21.90 -13.23 2.53
N GLU A 58 -20.86 -12.80 1.83
CA GLU A 58 -19.84 -13.76 1.36
C GLU A 58 -18.58 -13.74 2.24
N ARG A 59 -18.62 -14.53 3.31
CA ARG A 59 -17.60 -14.73 4.36
C ARG A 59 -16.21 -15.21 3.88
N GLY A 60 -15.89 -15.17 2.58
CA GLY A 60 -14.62 -15.69 2.04
C GLY A 60 -13.82 -14.76 1.12
N GLY A 61 -14.48 -13.92 0.30
CA GLY A 61 -13.80 -13.27 -0.83
C GLY A 61 -13.03 -11.97 -0.51
N GLY A 62 -13.51 -11.18 0.44
CA GLY A 62 -12.91 -9.86 0.69
C GLY A 62 -11.74 -9.86 1.69
N GLY A 63 -11.54 -10.93 2.46
CA GLY A 63 -10.38 -11.08 3.34
C GLY A 63 -9.08 -11.25 2.56
N GLY A 64 -9.10 -12.03 1.47
CA GLY A 64 -7.94 -12.24 0.61
C GLY A 64 -7.45 -10.96 -0.08
N LEU A 65 -8.36 -10.14 -0.61
CA LEU A 65 -8.01 -8.84 -1.21
C LEU A 65 -7.44 -7.85 -0.19
N MET A 66 -7.93 -7.89 1.05
CA MET A 66 -7.43 -7.04 2.11
C MET A 66 -6.02 -7.47 2.56
N LEU A 67 -5.77 -8.78 2.68
CA LEU A 67 -4.42 -9.32 2.94
C LEU A 67 -3.44 -9.01 1.81
N LEU A 68 -3.86 -9.17 0.55
CA LEU A 68 -3.09 -8.76 -0.63
C LEU A 68 -2.77 -7.27 -0.58
N GLY A 69 -3.76 -6.42 -0.31
CA GLY A 69 -3.55 -4.98 -0.19
C GLY A 69 -2.55 -4.61 0.92
N CYS A 70 -2.61 -5.28 2.07
CA CYS A 70 -1.60 -5.13 3.13
C CYS A 70 -0.21 -5.59 2.65
N LEU A 71 -0.13 -6.76 2.00
CA LEU A 71 1.13 -7.28 1.47
C LEU A 71 1.78 -6.31 0.48
N PHE A 72 1.00 -5.66 -0.39
CA PHE A 72 1.49 -4.63 -1.29
C PHE A 72 1.99 -3.38 -0.53
N ILE A 73 1.28 -2.92 0.50
CA ILE A 73 1.70 -1.76 1.30
C ILE A 73 2.97 -2.04 2.10
N PHE A 74 3.15 -3.25 2.65
CA PHE A 74 4.39 -3.60 3.34
C PHE A 74 5.52 -3.96 2.37
N GLY A 75 5.19 -4.63 1.26
CA GLY A 75 6.12 -5.02 0.20
C GLY A 75 6.64 -3.85 -0.64
N SER A 76 5.98 -2.69 -0.61
CA SER A 76 6.46 -1.48 -1.28
C SER A 76 7.81 -1.02 -0.75
N LEU A 77 8.12 -1.30 0.53
CA LEU A 77 9.40 -0.96 1.13
C LEU A 77 10.52 -1.77 0.46
N TRP A 78 10.28 -3.06 0.27
CA TRP A 78 11.24 -3.93 -0.42
C TRP A 78 11.46 -3.50 -1.87
N ALA A 79 10.38 -3.18 -2.59
CA ALA A 79 10.47 -2.66 -3.96
C ALA A 79 11.24 -1.34 -4.02
N ALA A 80 10.99 -0.41 -3.10
CA ALA A 80 11.68 0.87 -3.01
C ALA A 80 13.18 0.70 -2.72
N VAL A 81 13.54 -0.16 -1.78
CA VAL A 81 14.94 -0.45 -1.42
C VAL A 81 15.68 -1.14 -2.57
N MET A 82 15.11 -2.21 -3.13
CA MET A 82 15.74 -2.93 -4.24
C MET A 82 15.93 -2.06 -5.48
N THR A 83 14.96 -1.19 -5.79
CA THR A 83 15.09 -0.27 -6.91
C THR A 83 16.16 0.79 -6.63
N ASN A 84 16.23 1.29 -5.40
CA ASN A 84 17.28 2.23 -5.02
C ASN A 84 18.68 1.60 -5.09
N ASP A 85 18.84 0.37 -4.59
CA ASP A 85 20.11 -0.36 -4.67
C ASP A 85 20.51 -0.68 -6.12
N ALA A 86 19.54 -0.86 -7.02
CA ALA A 86 19.81 -1.09 -8.45
C ALA A 86 20.19 0.17 -9.22
N ILE A 87 19.84 1.36 -8.72
CA ILE A 87 20.10 2.66 -9.36
C ILE A 87 21.32 3.36 -8.73
N SER A 88 21.64 3.04 -7.47
CA SER A 88 22.83 3.52 -6.75
C SER A 88 24.11 2.87 -7.25
#